data_AF-A0A553GWD7-F1
#
_entry.id   AF-A0A553GWD7-F1
#
_cell.length_a   1.000
_cell.length_b   1.000
_cell.length_c   1.000
_cell.angle_alpha   90.00
_cell.angle_beta   90.00
_cell.angle_gamma   90.00
#
_symmetry.space_group_name_H-M   'P 1'
#
loop_
_entity.id
_entity.type
_entity.pdbx_description
1 polymer ?
#
loop_
_entity_poly.entity_id
_entity_poly.type
_entity_poly.pdbx_seq_one_letter_code
_entity_poly.pdbx_strand_id
1 'polypeptide(L)'
;MTFVSPAVQRGTLVGLIGFHILIIIASNYLVQLPMTLFGWQTTWGAFSFPFIFLATDLTVRLMGKGPARQVIARVMVPALVVSYVVSVLFQEAEFRGFGALLEFNLFVLRISLASFFAYVLGQFLDIQVFDRLRRLPAWWIAPTASMVLGSLLDTFTFFSIAFWHSDNPFMAEHWVEIATVDYGVKLSVSLIFFVPLYGMLLNAIVRALGRRPALSH
;
A
#
# COMPACT_ATOMS: atom_id res chain seq x y z
N MET A 1 -3.31 -26.82 4.45
CA MET A 1 -1.98 -27.23 4.95
C MET A 1 -0.93 -26.41 4.24
N THR A 2 -0.10 -25.65 4.96
CA THR A 2 1.01 -24.88 4.39
C THR A 2 2.20 -25.82 4.19
N PHE A 3 2.53 -26.13 2.94
CA PHE A 3 3.54 -27.12 2.54
C PHE A 3 4.97 -26.54 2.49
N VAL A 4 5.32 -25.69 3.45
CA VAL A 4 6.63 -25.00 3.50
C VAL A 4 7.22 -25.21 4.89
N SER A 5 8.49 -25.57 5.00
CA SER A 5 9.13 -25.82 6.29
C SER A 5 9.06 -24.56 7.18
N PRO A 6 8.97 -24.69 8.52
CA PRO A 6 8.87 -23.54 9.42
C PRO A 6 10.02 -22.53 9.26
N ALA A 7 11.22 -23.01 8.95
CA ALA A 7 12.40 -22.17 8.71
C ALA A 7 12.26 -21.32 7.43
N VAL A 8 11.81 -21.93 6.32
CA VAL A 8 11.56 -21.21 5.06
C VAL A 8 10.39 -20.24 5.24
N GLN A 9 9.34 -20.64 5.96
CA GLN A 9 8.21 -19.76 6.27
C GLN A 9 8.64 -18.53 7.08
N ARG A 10 9.54 -18.69 8.05
CA ARG A 10 10.10 -17.57 8.83
C ARG A 10 10.95 -16.65 7.97
N GLY A 11 11.81 -17.20 7.11
CA GLY A 11 12.63 -16.42 6.17
C GLY A 11 11.78 -15.60 5.20
N THR A 12 10.77 -16.22 4.59
CA THR A 12 9.81 -15.54 3.70
C THR A 12 9.06 -14.43 4.44
N LEU A 13 8.60 -14.68 5.67
CA LEU A 13 7.89 -13.69 6.46
C LEU A 13 8.78 -12.47 6.79
N VAL A 14 10.05 -12.68 7.12
CA VAL A 14 11.01 -11.58 7.32
C VAL A 14 11.24 -10.80 6.03
N GLY A 15 11.43 -11.49 4.89
CA GLY A 15 11.57 -10.85 3.58
C GLY A 15 10.36 -10.01 3.20
N LEU A 16 9.15 -10.52 3.44
CA LEU A 16 7.90 -9.80 3.18
C LEU A 16 7.75 -8.55 4.07
N ILE A 17 8.12 -8.64 5.34
CA ILE A 17 8.15 -7.48 6.24
C ILE A 17 9.11 -6.42 5.70
N GLY A 18 10.34 -6.81 5.36
CA GLY A 18 11.34 -5.88 4.81
C GLY A 18 10.86 -5.23 3.51
N PHE A 19 10.26 -6.01 2.61
CA PHE A 19 9.71 -5.51 1.36
C PHE A 19 8.57 -4.51 1.57
N HIS A 20 7.63 -4.78 2.48
CA HIS A 20 6.54 -3.85 2.78
C HIS A 20 7.08 -2.56 3.41
N ILE A 21 8.03 -2.65 4.35
CA ILE A 21 8.66 -1.46 4.94
C ILE A 21 9.30 -0.61 3.84
N LEU A 22 10.06 -1.23 2.94
CA LEU A 22 10.70 -0.54 1.81
C LEU A 22 9.68 0.17 0.92
N ILE A 23 8.61 -0.52 0.51
CA ILE A 23 7.58 0.08 -0.35
C ILE A 23 6.89 1.23 0.38
N ILE A 24 6.52 1.08 1.65
CA ILE A 24 5.83 2.16 2.39
C ILE A 24 6.72 3.41 2.48
N ILE A 25 7.99 3.24 2.81
CA ILE A 25 8.95 4.36 2.87
C ILE A 25 9.08 5.00 1.48
N ALA A 26 9.28 4.19 0.44
CA ALA A 26 9.39 4.69 -0.94
C ALA A 26 8.11 5.42 -1.37
N SER A 27 6.93 4.87 -1.10
CA SER A 27 5.64 5.47 -1.45
C SER A 27 5.38 6.79 -0.72
N ASN A 28 5.70 6.86 0.58
CA ASN A 28 5.55 8.08 1.37
C ASN A 28 6.55 9.18 0.97
N TYR A 29 7.69 8.81 0.39
CA TYR A 29 8.59 9.79 -0.24
C TYR A 29 8.09 10.21 -1.63
N LEU A 30 7.74 9.24 -2.48
CA LEU A 30 7.30 9.47 -3.86
C LEU A 30 5.97 10.24 -3.95
N VAL A 31 5.09 10.13 -2.95
CA VAL A 31 3.85 10.92 -2.89
C VAL A 31 4.13 12.42 -2.76
N GLN A 32 5.30 12.81 -2.25
CA GLN A 32 5.70 14.21 -2.14
C GLN A 32 6.19 14.79 -3.46
N LEU A 33 6.46 13.95 -4.46
CA LEU A 33 6.95 14.36 -5.76
C LEU A 33 5.77 14.50 -6.74
N PRO A 34 5.31 15.73 -7.03
CA PRO A 34 4.20 15.96 -7.94
C PRO A 34 4.61 15.64 -9.38
N MET A 35 3.63 15.20 -10.17
CA MET A 35 3.78 14.98 -11.61
C MET A 35 2.46 15.24 -12.32
N THR A 36 2.52 15.63 -13.59
CA THR A 36 1.31 15.80 -14.42
C THR A 36 1.18 14.61 -15.36
N LEU A 37 0.03 13.94 -15.32
CA LEU A 37 -0.28 12.79 -16.17
C LEU A 37 -1.54 13.09 -16.99
N PHE A 38 -1.41 13.17 -18.32
CA PHE A 38 -2.52 13.51 -19.23
C PHE A 38 -3.30 14.78 -18.84
N GLY A 39 -2.61 15.79 -18.31
CA GLY A 39 -3.21 17.06 -17.85
C GLY A 39 -3.76 17.03 -16.41
N TRP A 40 -3.80 15.87 -15.75
CA TRP A 40 -4.20 15.73 -14.36
C TRP A 40 -2.99 15.79 -13.43
N GLN A 41 -3.12 16.48 -12.30
CA GLN A 41 -2.08 16.47 -11.27
C GLN A 41 -2.15 15.18 -10.46
N THR A 42 -1.04 14.48 -10.37
CA THR A 42 -0.86 13.27 -9.57
C THR A 42 0.53 13.26 -8.94
N THR A 43 0.91 12.16 -8.30
CA THR A 43 2.20 12.02 -7.64
C THR A 43 2.82 10.68 -8.03
N TRP A 44 4.14 10.56 -7.89
CA TRP A 44 4.80 9.26 -8.07
C TRP A 44 4.32 8.21 -7.05
N GLY A 45 3.71 8.64 -5.95
CA GLY A 45 3.03 7.78 -4.98
C GLY A 45 1.98 6.86 -5.63
N ALA A 46 1.21 7.36 -6.60
CA ALA A 46 0.14 6.59 -7.24
C ALA A 46 0.62 5.31 -7.94
N PHE A 47 1.88 5.28 -8.39
CA PHE A 47 2.50 4.12 -9.03
C PHE A 47 3.16 3.15 -8.04
N SER A 48 3.49 3.61 -6.84
CA SER A 48 4.20 2.81 -5.85
C SER A 48 3.26 2.15 -4.83
N PHE A 49 2.19 2.84 -4.41
CA PHE A 49 1.22 2.29 -3.45
C PHE A 49 0.58 0.95 -3.86
N PRO A 50 0.24 0.71 -5.15
CA PRO A 50 -0.33 -0.58 -5.55
C PRO A 50 0.60 -1.79 -5.33
N PHE A 51 1.92 -1.58 -5.19
CA PHE A 51 2.84 -2.67 -4.82
C PHE A 51 2.57 -3.23 -3.42
N ILE A 52 2.02 -2.42 -2.50
CA ILE A 52 1.66 -2.88 -1.15
C ILE A 52 0.53 -3.89 -1.26
N PHE A 53 -0.55 -3.56 -1.96
CA PHE A 53 -1.70 -4.45 -2.18
C PHE A 53 -1.27 -5.73 -2.90
N LEU A 54 -0.48 -5.60 -3.97
CA LEU A 54 0.11 -6.73 -4.69
C LEU A 54 0.88 -7.69 -3.76
N ALA A 55 1.72 -7.15 -2.87
CA ALA A 55 2.52 -7.92 -1.94
C ALA A 55 1.65 -8.62 -0.88
N THR A 56 0.65 -7.92 -0.35
CA THR A 56 -0.33 -8.46 0.60
C THR A 56 -1.13 -9.60 -0.03
N ASP A 57 -1.67 -9.41 -1.23
CA ASP A 57 -2.44 -10.42 -1.96
C ASP A 57 -1.61 -11.69 -2.21
N LEU A 58 -0.37 -11.55 -2.70
CA LEU A 58 0.54 -12.68 -2.88
C LEU A 58 0.82 -13.39 -1.54
N THR A 59 0.99 -12.63 -0.46
CA THR A 59 1.19 -13.19 0.88
C THR A 59 -0.04 -13.99 1.34
N VAL A 60 -1.24 -13.44 1.18
CA VAL A 60 -2.48 -14.14 1.53
C VAL A 60 -2.66 -15.38 0.66
N ARG A 61 -2.37 -15.32 -0.64
CA ARG A 61 -2.48 -16.46 -1.57
C ARG A 61 -1.51 -17.58 -1.19
N LEU A 62 -0.24 -17.27 -0.93
CA LEU A 62 0.83 -18.25 -0.74
C LEU A 62 0.93 -18.77 0.70
N MET A 63 0.68 -17.91 1.68
CA MET A 63 0.90 -18.20 3.11
C MET A 63 -0.40 -18.17 3.94
N GLY A 64 -1.47 -17.57 3.41
CA GLY A 64 -2.76 -17.42 4.09
C GLY A 64 -2.90 -16.11 4.86
N LYS A 65 -4.12 -15.84 5.34
CA LYS A 65 -4.47 -14.59 6.03
C LYS A 65 -3.70 -14.34 7.34
N GLY A 66 -3.32 -15.40 8.06
CA GLY A 66 -2.65 -15.29 9.36
C GLY A 66 -1.28 -14.63 9.25
N PRO A 67 -0.37 -15.19 8.42
CA PRO A 67 0.91 -14.57 8.12
C PRO A 67 0.79 -13.15 7.55
N ALA A 68 -0.17 -12.89 6.65
CA ALA A 68 -0.40 -11.54 6.12
C ALA A 68 -0.70 -10.52 7.22
N ARG A 69 -1.62 -10.83 8.15
CA ARG A 69 -1.91 -9.96 9.31
C ARG A 69 -0.69 -9.73 10.21
N GLN A 70 0.17 -10.74 10.36
CA GLN A 70 1.41 -10.59 11.13
C GLN A 70 2.41 -9.66 10.42
N VAL A 71 2.50 -9.71 9.09
CA VAL A 71 3.31 -8.78 8.30
C VAL A 71 2.81 -7.35 8.54
N ILE A 72 1.52 -7.08 8.31
CA ILE A 72 0.94 -5.74 8.50
C ILE A 72 1.18 -5.24 9.93
N ALA A 73 0.88 -6.04 10.96
CA ALA A 73 1.06 -5.64 12.36
C ALA A 73 2.51 -5.31 12.72
N ARG A 74 3.49 -6.01 12.13
CA ARG A 74 4.93 -5.79 12.40
C ARG A 74 5.55 -4.67 11.57
N VAL A 75 5.01 -4.41 10.38
CA VAL A 75 5.46 -3.36 9.47
C VAL A 75 4.95 -1.99 9.93
N MET A 76 3.74 -1.95 10.46
CA MET A 76 2.97 -0.74 10.74
C MET A 76 3.76 0.36 11.48
N VAL A 77 4.23 0.08 12.70
CA VAL A 77 4.92 1.10 13.53
C VAL A 77 6.30 1.46 12.96
N PRO A 78 7.18 0.50 12.60
CA PRO A 78 8.48 0.84 12.02
C PRO A 78 8.37 1.65 10.73
N ALA A 79 7.47 1.25 9.82
CA ALA A 79 7.29 1.95 8.56
C ALA A 79 6.77 3.38 8.77
N LEU A 80 5.84 3.59 9.72
CA LEU A 80 5.36 4.92 10.09
C LEU A 80 6.50 5.80 10.63
N VAL A 81 7.27 5.30 11.61
CA VAL A 81 8.36 6.05 12.23
C VAL A 81 9.40 6.44 11.19
N VAL A 82 9.83 5.49 10.36
CA VAL A 82 10.84 5.76 9.32
C VAL A 82 10.28 6.71 8.26
N SER A 83 9.02 6.54 7.86
CA SER A 83 8.38 7.42 6.89
C SER A 83 8.24 8.84 7.41
N TYR A 84 7.89 9.04 8.69
CA TYR A 84 7.87 10.35 9.33
C TYR A 84 9.27 10.98 9.34
N VAL A 85 10.28 10.26 9.83
CA VAL A 85 11.66 10.76 9.90
C VAL A 85 12.17 11.15 8.51
N VAL A 86 11.97 10.29 7.50
CA VAL A 86 12.38 10.59 6.12
C VAL A 86 11.63 11.81 5.57
N SER A 87 10.33 11.92 5.81
CA SER A 87 9.53 13.06 5.31
C SER A 87 9.87 14.38 6.00
N VAL A 88 10.33 14.33 7.25
CA VAL A 88 10.82 15.53 7.96
C VAL A 88 12.21 15.93 7.47
N LEU A 89 13.10 14.96 7.29
CA LEU A 89 14.48 15.20 6.86
C LEU A 89 14.58 15.62 5.39
N PHE A 90 13.68 15.12 4.54
CA PHE A 90 13.67 15.36 3.11
C PHE A 90 12.33 15.99 2.72
N GLN A 91 12.38 17.27 2.35
CA GLN A 91 11.22 18.02 1.87
C GLN A 91 11.58 18.64 0.52
N GLU A 92 10.68 18.51 -0.46
CA GLU A 92 10.90 19.02 -1.83
C GLU A 92 12.17 18.45 -2.50
N ALA A 93 12.51 17.20 -2.18
CA ALA A 93 13.73 16.51 -2.60
C ALA A 93 15.05 17.13 -2.09
N GLU A 94 15.00 18.03 -1.10
CA GLU A 94 16.18 18.59 -0.44
C GLU A 94 16.31 18.10 1.01
N PHE A 95 17.56 17.90 1.44
CA PHE A 95 17.87 17.53 2.82
C PHE A 95 17.81 18.77 3.73
N ARG A 96 16.82 18.81 4.62
CA ARG A 96 16.55 19.94 5.54
C ARG A 96 17.43 19.91 6.80
N GLY A 97 18.24 18.88 6.99
CA GLY A 97 19.12 18.73 8.16
C GLY A 97 18.45 18.04 9.34
N PHE A 98 19.27 17.49 10.25
CA PHE A 98 18.76 16.78 11.45
C PHE A 98 18.03 17.68 12.44
N GLY A 99 18.23 19.00 12.38
CA GLY A 99 17.52 19.97 13.23
C GLY A 99 16.02 19.98 13.00
N ALA A 100 15.54 19.64 11.80
CA ALA A 100 14.12 19.59 11.47
C ALA A 100 13.34 18.57 12.34
N LEU A 101 14.01 17.54 12.86
CA LEU A 101 13.40 16.56 13.77
C LEU A 101 13.08 17.13 15.16
N LEU A 102 13.68 18.27 15.53
CA LEU A 102 13.45 18.94 16.81
C LEU A 102 12.23 19.86 16.78
N GLU A 103 11.73 20.20 15.58
CA GLU A 103 10.56 21.04 15.39
C GLU A 103 9.29 20.20 15.42
N PHE A 104 8.41 20.47 16.39
CA PHE A 104 7.13 19.78 16.46
C PHE A 104 6.17 20.35 15.42
N ASN A 105 5.90 19.56 14.38
CA ASN A 105 5.00 19.95 13.30
C ASN A 105 3.67 19.16 13.40
N LEU A 106 2.62 19.84 13.88
CA LEU A 106 1.26 19.28 13.99
C LEU A 106 0.70 18.82 12.65
N PHE A 107 1.00 19.56 11.57
CA PHE A 107 0.57 19.19 10.22
C PHE A 107 1.21 17.86 9.80
N VAL A 108 2.53 17.71 9.93
CA VAL A 108 3.22 16.45 9.59
C VAL A 108 2.75 15.29 10.47
N LEU A 109 2.51 15.53 11.77
CA LEU A 109 1.95 14.54 12.68
C LEU A 109 0.56 14.08 12.21
N ARG A 110 -0.31 15.03 11.84
CA ARG A 110 -1.66 14.75 11.33
C ARG A 110 -1.62 13.94 10.04
N ILE A 111 -0.78 14.31 9.07
CA ILE A 111 -0.59 13.55 7.83
C ILE A 111 -0.10 12.13 8.13
N SER A 112 0.85 11.98 9.06
CA SER A 112 1.38 10.67 9.43
C SER A 112 0.34 9.77 10.09
N LEU A 113 -0.47 10.33 10.99
CA LEU A 113 -1.61 9.61 11.58
C LEU A 113 -2.64 9.22 10.52
N ALA A 114 -2.96 10.12 9.58
CA ALA A 114 -3.85 9.83 8.47
C ALA A 114 -3.35 8.65 7.64
N SER A 115 -2.07 8.65 7.23
CA SER A 115 -1.43 7.55 6.49
C SER A 115 -1.45 6.25 7.28
N PHE A 116 -1.22 6.30 8.58
CA PHE A 116 -1.29 5.11 9.45
C PHE A 116 -2.68 4.48 9.45
N PHE A 117 -3.73 5.28 9.71
CA PHE A 117 -5.09 4.77 9.76
C PHE A 117 -5.56 4.27 8.38
N ALA A 118 -5.23 5.01 7.32
CA ALA A 118 -5.51 4.63 5.94
C ALA A 118 -4.90 3.26 5.61
N TYR A 119 -3.60 3.10 5.86
CA TYR A 119 -2.89 1.85 5.62
C TYR A 119 -3.49 0.69 6.40
N VAL A 120 -3.73 0.87 7.71
CA VAL A 120 -4.29 -0.18 8.57
C VAL A 120 -5.66 -0.61 8.06
N LEU A 121 -6.59 0.33 7.90
CA LEU A 121 -7.95 0.03 7.49
C LEU A 121 -7.99 -0.57 6.06
N GLY A 122 -7.25 0.01 5.13
CA GLY A 122 -7.13 -0.45 3.75
C GLY A 122 -6.57 -1.87 3.68
N GLN A 123 -5.45 -2.16 4.35
CA GLN A 123 -4.83 -3.49 4.35
C GLN A 123 -5.67 -4.55 5.06
N PHE A 124 -6.36 -4.20 6.15
CA PHE A 124 -7.26 -5.15 6.80
C PHE A 124 -8.47 -5.48 5.94
N LEU A 125 -9.03 -4.52 5.21
CA LEU A 125 -10.13 -4.76 4.29
C LEU A 125 -9.65 -5.59 3.09
N ASP A 126 -8.51 -5.24 2.51
CA ASP A 126 -7.86 -5.95 1.41
C ASP A 126 -7.68 -7.43 1.74
N ILE A 127 -7.01 -7.76 2.86
CA ILE A 127 -6.80 -9.14 3.30
C ILE A 127 -8.13 -9.89 3.46
N GLN A 128 -9.17 -9.25 3.98
CA GLN A 128 -10.47 -9.89 4.21
C GLN A 128 -11.20 -10.18 2.90
N VAL A 129 -11.25 -9.19 2.00
CA VAL A 129 -11.88 -9.32 0.69
C VAL A 129 -11.14 -10.37 -0.13
N PHE A 130 -9.81 -10.28 -0.19
CA PHE A 130 -8.98 -11.23 -0.93
C PHE A 130 -9.11 -12.65 -0.38
N ASP A 131 -8.98 -12.86 0.95
CA ASP A 131 -9.08 -14.20 1.55
C ASP A 131 -10.45 -14.86 1.30
N ARG A 132 -11.51 -14.06 1.21
CA ARG A 132 -12.86 -14.53 0.90
C ARG A 132 -12.99 -14.89 -0.59
N LEU A 133 -12.53 -14.02 -1.49
CA LEU A 133 -12.72 -14.15 -2.93
C LEU A 133 -11.70 -15.07 -3.61
N ARG A 134 -10.53 -15.34 -3.02
CA ARG A 134 -9.49 -16.22 -3.60
C ARG A 134 -9.92 -17.67 -3.81
N ARG A 135 -11.10 -18.05 -3.31
CA ARG A 135 -11.73 -19.36 -3.49
C ARG A 135 -12.48 -19.47 -4.82
N LEU A 136 -12.78 -18.34 -5.45
CA LEU A 136 -13.39 -18.31 -6.77
C LEU A 136 -12.42 -18.85 -7.83
N PRO A 137 -12.93 -19.49 -8.89
CA PRO A 137 -12.08 -20.06 -9.95
C PRO A 137 -11.36 -18.96 -10.75
N ALA A 138 -12.02 -17.82 -10.97
CA ALA A 138 -11.42 -16.69 -11.67
C ALA A 138 -10.35 -16.00 -10.79
N TRP A 139 -9.08 -16.21 -11.15
CA TRP A 139 -7.91 -15.76 -10.40
C TRP A 139 -7.82 -14.25 -10.20
N TRP A 140 -8.38 -13.46 -11.13
CA TRP A 140 -8.29 -12.01 -11.16
C TRP A 140 -9.34 -11.33 -10.28
N ILE A 141 -10.45 -12.00 -9.94
CA ILE A 141 -11.54 -11.39 -9.16
C ILE A 141 -11.04 -10.99 -7.77
N ALA A 142 -10.32 -11.89 -7.10
CA ALA A 142 -9.80 -11.63 -5.76
C ALA A 142 -8.87 -10.40 -5.69
N PRO A 143 -7.76 -10.32 -6.46
CA PRO A 143 -6.85 -9.16 -6.42
C PRO A 143 -7.50 -7.87 -6.94
N THR A 144 -8.41 -7.97 -7.92
CA THR A 144 -9.12 -6.79 -8.42
C THR A 144 -10.02 -6.20 -7.34
N ALA A 145 -10.87 -7.02 -6.73
CA ALA A 145 -11.85 -6.56 -5.75
C ALA A 145 -11.20 -6.10 -4.44
N SER A 146 -10.16 -6.80 -3.97
CA SER A 146 -9.44 -6.43 -2.75
C SER A 146 -8.73 -5.09 -2.92
N MET A 147 -8.05 -4.89 -4.04
CA MET A 147 -7.36 -3.64 -4.36
C MET A 147 -8.33 -2.47 -4.57
N VAL A 148 -9.46 -2.66 -5.26
CA VAL A 148 -10.51 -1.65 -5.42
C VAL A 148 -11.03 -1.19 -4.04
N LEU A 149 -11.50 -2.13 -3.23
CA LEU A 149 -12.14 -1.80 -1.95
C LEU A 149 -11.12 -1.33 -0.90
N GLY A 150 -9.96 -1.95 -0.86
CA GLY A 150 -8.85 -1.59 0.02
C GLY A 150 -8.30 -0.20 -0.29
N SER A 151 -8.04 0.11 -1.56
CA SER A 151 -7.57 1.44 -1.98
C SER A 151 -8.61 2.52 -1.80
N LEU A 152 -9.90 2.21 -1.94
CA LEU A 152 -10.99 3.15 -1.66
C LEU A 152 -10.99 3.54 -0.18
N LEU A 153 -10.99 2.54 0.71
CA LEU A 153 -10.99 2.79 2.15
C LEU A 153 -9.71 3.51 2.60
N ASP A 154 -8.55 3.11 2.09
CA ASP A 154 -7.27 3.78 2.34
C ASP A 154 -7.33 5.26 1.95
N THR A 155 -7.67 5.55 0.70
CA THR A 155 -7.63 6.92 0.16
C THR A 155 -8.60 7.84 0.89
N PHE A 156 -9.85 7.42 1.07
CA PHE A 156 -10.84 8.26 1.75
C PHE A 156 -10.56 8.41 3.26
N THR A 157 -10.00 7.39 3.90
CA THR A 157 -9.53 7.52 5.30
C THR A 157 -8.37 8.51 5.38
N PHE A 158 -7.41 8.43 4.45
CA PHE A 158 -6.28 9.35 4.42
C PHE A 158 -6.75 10.79 4.26
N PHE A 159 -7.47 11.11 3.19
CA PHE A 159 -7.88 12.48 2.91
C PHE A 159 -8.84 13.05 3.94
N SER A 160 -9.75 12.23 4.50
CA SER A 160 -10.63 12.68 5.58
C SER A 160 -9.84 13.05 6.83
N ILE A 161 -8.94 12.20 7.32
CA ILE A 161 -8.16 12.50 8.53
C ILE A 161 -7.16 13.65 8.25
N ALA A 162 -6.49 13.63 7.10
CA ALA A 162 -5.46 14.61 6.73
C ALA A 162 -6.02 16.03 6.54
N PHE A 163 -7.19 16.17 5.92
CA PHE A 163 -7.62 17.47 5.39
C PHE A 163 -8.98 17.96 5.88
N TRP A 164 -9.85 17.10 6.43
CA TRP A 164 -11.15 17.54 6.95
C TRP A 164 -10.99 18.50 8.13
N HIS A 165 -11.38 19.76 7.99
CA HIS A 165 -11.05 20.83 8.96
C HIS A 165 -9.53 20.96 9.19
N SER A 166 -8.74 20.99 8.12
CA SER A 166 -7.32 21.38 8.19
C SER A 166 -7.14 22.89 8.10
N ASP A 167 -5.97 23.37 8.53
CA ASP A 167 -5.61 24.79 8.51
C ASP A 167 -5.46 25.35 7.08
N ASN A 168 -5.43 24.48 6.07
CA ASN A 168 -5.46 24.85 4.67
C ASN A 168 -6.93 24.89 4.18
N PRO A 169 -7.52 26.08 3.97
CA PRO A 169 -8.94 26.19 3.63
C PRO A 169 -9.30 25.49 2.33
N PHE A 170 -8.42 25.58 1.32
CA PHE A 170 -8.61 24.93 0.03
C PHE A 170 -8.66 23.40 0.17
N MET A 171 -7.72 22.81 0.90
CA MET A 171 -7.73 21.37 1.14
C MET A 171 -8.94 20.96 1.99
N ALA A 172 -9.31 21.75 3.00
CA ALA A 172 -10.47 21.46 3.85
C ALA A 172 -11.81 21.49 3.11
N GLU A 173 -11.93 22.35 2.09
CA GLU A 173 -13.13 22.46 1.24
C GLU A 173 -13.16 21.39 0.15
N HIS A 174 -12.03 21.13 -0.52
CA HIS A 174 -11.97 20.30 -1.73
C HIS A 174 -11.43 18.88 -1.52
N TRP A 175 -11.15 18.44 -0.28
CA TRP A 175 -10.50 17.14 -0.05
C TRP A 175 -11.23 15.94 -0.67
N VAL A 176 -12.56 15.95 -0.76
CA VAL A 176 -13.35 14.85 -1.34
C VAL A 176 -13.10 14.73 -2.84
N GLU A 177 -13.07 15.86 -3.54
CA GLU A 177 -12.79 15.91 -4.98
C GLU A 177 -11.36 15.43 -5.26
N ILE A 178 -10.40 15.95 -4.49
CA ILE A 178 -8.99 15.56 -4.60
C ILE A 178 -8.81 14.06 -4.32
N ALA A 179 -9.45 13.53 -3.27
CA ALA A 179 -9.43 12.10 -2.95
C ALA A 179 -10.04 11.24 -4.07
N THR A 180 -11.10 11.72 -4.72
CA THR A 180 -11.76 11.02 -5.82
C THR A 180 -10.86 10.94 -7.05
N VAL A 181 -10.19 12.03 -7.40
CA VAL A 181 -9.23 12.07 -8.50
C VAL A 181 -8.02 11.18 -8.20
N ASP A 182 -7.44 11.29 -7.00
CA ASP A 182 -6.32 10.43 -6.56
C ASP A 182 -6.70 8.95 -6.62
N TYR A 183 -7.87 8.59 -6.09
CA TYR A 183 -8.38 7.24 -6.16
C TYR A 183 -8.59 6.76 -7.60
N GLY A 184 -9.14 7.59 -8.48
CA GLY A 184 -9.33 7.26 -9.89
C GLY A 184 -8.01 6.98 -10.61
N VAL A 185 -6.97 7.77 -10.36
CA VAL A 185 -5.63 7.55 -10.93
C VAL A 185 -5.01 6.27 -10.38
N LYS A 186 -5.03 6.09 -9.05
CA LYS A 186 -4.52 4.87 -8.39
C LYS A 186 -5.21 3.63 -8.92
N LEU A 187 -6.53 3.65 -9.04
CA LEU A 187 -7.32 2.53 -9.55
C LEU A 187 -6.98 2.23 -11.00
N SER A 188 -6.86 3.25 -11.85
CA SER A 188 -6.50 3.06 -13.26
C SER A 188 -5.14 2.37 -13.40
N VAL A 189 -4.12 2.88 -12.69
CA VAL A 189 -2.77 2.29 -12.68
C VAL A 189 -2.82 0.86 -12.16
N SER A 190 -3.55 0.64 -11.08
CA SER A 190 -3.72 -0.65 -10.43
C SER A 190 -4.33 -1.72 -11.35
N LEU A 191 -5.43 -1.40 -12.04
CA LEU A 191 -6.11 -2.32 -12.94
C LEU A 191 -5.28 -2.62 -14.20
N ILE A 192 -4.62 -1.61 -14.77
CA ILE A 192 -3.85 -1.74 -16.02
C ILE A 192 -2.54 -2.49 -15.78
N PHE A 193 -1.83 -2.20 -14.70
CA PHE A 193 -0.48 -2.73 -14.48
C PHE A 193 -0.42 -3.82 -13.41
N PHE A 194 -1.09 -3.64 -12.28
CA PHE A 194 -0.88 -4.48 -11.10
C PHE A 194 -1.69 -5.78 -11.13
N VAL A 195 -2.91 -5.79 -11.68
CA VAL A 195 -3.66 -7.05 -11.85
C VAL A 195 -2.94 -8.02 -12.79
N PRO A 196 -2.45 -7.59 -13.99
CA PRO A 196 -1.61 -8.46 -14.82
C PRO A 196 -0.32 -8.88 -14.13
N LEU A 197 0.37 -7.93 -13.48
CA LEU A 197 1.62 -8.21 -12.77
C LEU A 197 1.43 -9.24 -11.65
N TYR A 198 0.33 -9.18 -10.89
CA TYR A 198 -0.05 -10.18 -9.90
C TYR A 198 -0.14 -11.57 -10.53
N GLY A 199 -0.84 -11.71 -11.66
CA GLY A 199 -0.95 -12.98 -12.37
C GLY A 199 0.41 -13.51 -12.84
N MET A 200 1.26 -12.65 -13.39
CA MET A 200 2.61 -13.00 -13.84
C MET A 200 3.50 -13.48 -12.68
N LEU A 201 3.54 -12.72 -11.58
CA LEU A 201 4.36 -13.05 -10.41
C LEU A 201 3.86 -14.32 -9.73
N LEU A 202 2.55 -14.48 -9.57
CA LEU A 202 1.97 -15.69 -9.01
C LEU A 202 2.39 -16.93 -9.81
N ASN A 203 2.31 -16.86 -11.15
CA ASN A 203 2.73 -17.95 -12.02
C ASN A 203 4.22 -18.25 -11.89
N ALA A 204 5.07 -17.22 -11.90
CA ALA A 204 6.51 -17.37 -11.75
C ALA A 204 6.87 -18.06 -10.43
N ILE A 205 6.26 -17.63 -9.33
CA ILE A 205 6.47 -18.21 -7.99
C ILE A 205 5.99 -19.66 -7.94
N VAL A 206 4.79 -19.96 -8.45
CA VAL A 206 4.23 -21.33 -8.43
C VAL A 206 5.10 -22.29 -9.26
N ARG A 207 5.60 -21.84 -10.42
CA ARG A 207 6.53 -22.61 -11.25
C ARG A 207 7.86 -22.85 -10.54
N ALA A 208 8.44 -21.83 -9.92
CA ALA A 208 9.69 -21.94 -9.17
C ALA A 208 9.56 -22.91 -7.97
N LEU A 209 8.38 -23.02 -7.37
CA LEU A 209 8.08 -23.96 -6.29
C LEU A 209 7.80 -25.40 -6.77
N GLY A 210 7.94 -25.69 -8.07
CA GLY A 210 7.72 -27.03 -8.65
C GLY A 210 6.25 -27.47 -8.62
N ARG A 211 5.30 -26.55 -8.44
CA ARG A 211 3.87 -26.84 -8.39
C ARG A 211 3.25 -26.62 -9.77
N ARG A 212 2.23 -27.42 -10.14
CA ARG A 212 1.44 -27.17 -11.35
C ARG A 212 0.83 -25.76 -11.27
N PRO A 213 0.88 -24.96 -12.35
CA PRO A 213 0.35 -23.60 -12.35
C PRO A 213 -1.13 -23.60 -11.95
N ALA A 214 -1.52 -22.69 -11.05
CA ALA A 214 -2.89 -22.58 -10.56
C ALA A 214 -3.87 -22.01 -11.62
N LEU A 215 -3.39 -21.65 -12.81
CA LEU A 215 -4.15 -20.99 -13.88
C LEU A 215 -4.56 -21.95 -15.01
N SER A 216 -5.08 -23.11 -14.66
CA SER A 216 -5.82 -23.94 -15.62
C SER A 216 -7.31 -23.84 -15.33
N HIS A 217 -8.05 -23.37 -16.33
CA HIS A 217 -9.51 -23.13 -16.44
C HIS A 217 -9.95 -21.68 -16.25
#